data_AF-A0A7J6DKZ5-F1
#
_entry.id   AF-A0A7J6DKZ5-F1
#
_cell.length_a   1.000
_cell.length_b   1.000
_cell.length_c   1.000
_cell.angle_alpha   90.00
_cell.angle_beta   90.00
_cell.angle_gamma   90.00
#
_symmetry.space_group_name_H-M   'P 1'
#
loop_
_entity.id
_entity.type
_entity.pdbx_description
1 polymer ?
#
loop_
_entity_poly.entity_id
_entity_poly.type
_entity_poly.pdbx_seq_one_letter_code
_entity_poly.pdbx_strand_id
1 'polypeptide(L)'
;MALPNIVIIKSVAMEKYMRCLTGKEEKVGQENREEFKRGVKLQEDKDISSPLIKFQVVTATSNPELVHIRCCYTNKYLVMGTTTTYYDYIQAVAENPIEDQTSNACTLFKPIRATDDEFKGDTQMYRLLHVRTKRYLIYRMMPDTRNDHLSILSENPRTYAPFFDVFKIMDFGSIVIFPEQVAFKQHGSQSKFLNCKSFNDHPYLQFLDGTDEGDTRVANAITTVGDGFVRIKNLSTGKFWRRSPNWIWADSNKTEDDNSSEFRDTIFWPVKLGDNVVALRSVANDRFLKGITQDGVTDCLNAAEEYMTNEVKLEVVETLIERNIYDIEYHTEVAKVYNVIEKDIVTSRNTSYTKEDTVTLKFSHKKSNSKTIGGSVSLKLGAKATLKLDVIPTFLGGQIELSAELTGTVQWGTTDLTEKVTETMNAVKVAPRTRKTVTLVAKHGICEVPFSYTRRDYLRNKREPEIKRLHDGIYKGIDSTEIDYDTKEEPLPASD
;
A
#
# COMPACT_ATOMS: atom_id res chain seq x y z
N MET A 1 -19.07 7.89 -2.14
CA MET A 1 -17.71 7.81 -2.74
C MET A 1 -16.88 6.93 -1.81
N ALA A 2 -16.30 5.85 -2.32
CA ALA A 2 -15.57 4.88 -1.49
C ALA A 2 -14.14 5.38 -1.24
N LEU A 3 -13.67 5.25 0.01
CA LEU A 3 -12.26 5.46 0.32
C LEU A 3 -11.41 4.33 -0.32
N PRO A 4 -10.11 4.57 -0.57
CA PRO A 4 -9.20 3.52 -1.01
C PRO A 4 -9.16 2.36 0.00
N ASN A 5 -8.89 1.14 -0.47
CA ASN A 5 -8.83 -0.04 0.40
C ASN A 5 -7.68 0.05 1.41
N ILE A 6 -6.48 0.47 0.98
CA ILE A 6 -5.34 0.69 1.88
C ILE A 6 -4.98 2.18 1.84
N VAL A 7 -4.96 2.80 3.01
CA VAL A 7 -4.75 4.24 3.16
C VAL A 7 -3.63 4.57 4.13
N ILE A 8 -3.07 5.76 3.94
CA ILE A 8 -2.32 6.49 4.97
C ILE A 8 -3.17 7.68 5.40
N ILE A 9 -3.24 7.92 6.69
CA ILE A 9 -4.05 8.99 7.28
C ILE A 9 -3.09 10.02 7.90
N LYS A 10 -3.10 11.25 7.39
CA LYS A 10 -2.28 12.37 7.90
C LYS A 10 -3.16 13.43 8.55
N SER A 11 -2.80 13.90 9.73
CA SER A 11 -3.47 15.04 10.36
C SER A 11 -3.05 16.33 9.65
N VAL A 12 -4.04 17.15 9.27
CA VAL A 12 -3.79 18.48 8.70
C VAL A 12 -3.18 19.41 9.74
N ALA A 13 -3.73 19.42 10.96
CA ALA A 13 -3.27 20.31 12.03
C ALA A 13 -1.80 20.10 12.41
N MET A 14 -1.35 18.86 12.39
CA MET A 14 -0.04 18.47 12.92
C MET A 14 0.97 18.12 11.82
N GLU A 15 0.53 17.94 10.59
CA GLU A 15 1.35 17.43 9.48
C GLU A 15 2.03 16.07 9.79
N LYS A 16 1.41 15.27 10.66
CA LYS A 16 1.90 13.96 11.13
C LYS A 16 0.99 12.81 10.70
N TYR A 17 1.55 11.62 10.53
CA TYR A 17 0.83 10.42 10.12
C TYR A 17 0.27 9.67 11.31
N MET A 18 -0.94 9.15 11.15
CA MET A 18 -1.49 8.14 12.04
C MET A 18 -0.60 6.89 11.99
N ARG A 19 -0.17 6.41 13.15
CA ARG A 19 0.72 5.26 13.31
C ARG A 19 0.25 4.35 14.45
N CYS A 20 0.18 3.06 14.17
CA CYS A 20 -0.07 2.03 15.18
C CYS A 20 1.16 1.87 16.07
N LEU A 21 0.95 1.76 17.38
CA LEU A 21 2.01 1.48 18.34
C LEU A 21 2.23 -0.03 18.44
N THR A 22 3.51 -0.43 18.45
CA THR A 22 3.91 -1.79 18.83
C THR A 22 4.48 -1.72 20.24
N GLY A 23 4.05 -2.60 21.15
CA GLY A 23 4.45 -2.56 22.56
C GLY A 23 5.95 -2.68 22.84
N LYS A 24 6.79 -2.85 21.80
CA LYS A 24 8.25 -2.84 21.85
C LYS A 24 8.87 -1.43 21.69
N GLU A 25 8.15 -0.46 21.10
CA GLU A 25 8.70 0.86 20.71
C GLU A 25 8.68 1.93 21.82
N GLU A 26 8.03 1.71 22.97
CA GLU A 26 8.02 2.67 24.09
C GLU A 26 8.92 2.21 25.25
N LYS A 27 10.22 2.48 25.12
CA LYS A 27 11.09 2.81 26.26
C LYS A 27 11.51 4.27 26.14
N VAL A 28 10.57 5.19 26.29
CA VAL A 28 10.88 6.62 26.40
C VAL A 28 10.20 7.18 27.64
N GLY A 29 11.00 7.54 28.64
CA GLY A 29 10.57 8.32 29.80
C GLY A 29 9.72 7.55 30.81
N GLN A 30 9.79 7.96 32.07
CA GLN A 30 9.03 7.39 33.17
C GLN A 30 7.52 7.52 32.92
N GLU A 31 6.86 6.52 32.33
CA GLU A 31 5.50 6.08 32.67
C GLU A 31 5.12 4.83 31.87
N ASN A 32 5.32 3.66 32.49
CA ASN A 32 4.89 2.35 32.01
C ASN A 32 3.35 2.19 32.13
N ARG A 33 2.55 2.93 31.36
CA ARG A 33 1.11 2.62 31.26
C ARG A 33 0.88 1.71 30.05
N GLU A 34 0.57 0.44 30.33
CA GLU A 34 0.26 -0.60 29.32
C GLU A 34 -0.82 -0.19 28.30
N GLU A 35 -1.67 0.77 28.66
CA GLU A 35 -2.75 1.29 27.84
C GLU A 35 -2.26 2.12 26.63
N PHE A 36 -1.10 2.78 26.74
CA PHE A 36 -0.52 3.56 25.64
C PHE A 36 0.24 2.70 24.64
N LYS A 37 0.78 1.55 25.08
CA LYS A 37 1.47 0.57 24.22
C LYS A 37 0.58 -0.04 23.12
N ARG A 38 -0.74 0.14 23.23
CA ARG A 38 -1.76 -0.41 22.32
C ARG A 38 -2.54 0.67 21.56
N GLY A 39 -2.12 1.92 21.69
CA GLY A 39 -2.78 3.09 21.10
C GLY A 39 -2.41 3.34 19.64
N VAL A 40 -3.06 4.35 19.07
CA VAL A 40 -2.69 4.97 17.80
C VAL A 40 -2.30 6.42 18.07
N LYS A 41 -1.15 6.85 17.55
CA LYS A 41 -0.67 8.23 17.68
C LYS A 41 -0.42 8.86 16.33
N LEU A 42 -0.30 10.18 16.31
CA LEU A 42 0.29 10.92 15.21
C LEU A 42 1.80 10.97 15.40
N GLN A 43 2.56 10.63 14.37
CA GLN A 43 4.01 10.69 14.41
C GLN A 43 4.55 11.25 13.10
N GLU A 44 5.65 12.00 13.20
CA GLU A 44 6.48 12.30 12.04
C GLU A 44 7.11 10.98 11.60
N ASP A 45 6.63 10.45 10.46
CA ASP A 45 7.23 9.26 9.88
C ASP A 45 8.08 9.68 8.69
N LYS A 46 9.37 9.34 8.77
CA LYS A 46 10.32 9.54 7.65
C LYS A 46 10.21 8.41 6.63
N ASP A 47 9.52 7.34 6.98
CA ASP A 47 9.36 6.16 6.14
C ASP A 47 7.88 5.92 5.81
N ILE A 48 7.43 6.51 4.69
CA ILE A 48 6.06 6.31 4.17
C ILE A 48 5.77 4.84 3.80
N SER A 49 6.80 4.01 3.71
CA SER A 49 6.70 2.59 3.41
C SER A 49 6.36 1.73 4.63
N SER A 50 6.46 2.30 5.84
CA SER A 50 6.29 1.61 7.11
C SER A 50 4.93 0.90 7.19
N PRO A 51 4.85 -0.38 7.57
CA PRO A 51 3.57 -1.08 7.72
C PRO A 51 2.72 -0.50 8.86
N LEU A 52 3.32 0.25 9.79
CA LEU A 52 2.66 0.79 10.97
C LEU A 52 1.79 2.02 10.70
N ILE A 53 1.95 2.66 9.54
CA ILE A 53 1.11 3.80 9.10
C ILE A 53 0.06 3.40 8.05
N LYS A 54 0.01 2.11 7.68
CA LYS A 54 -0.94 1.58 6.70
C LYS A 54 -2.19 1.11 7.41
N PHE A 55 -3.34 1.57 6.94
CA PHE A 55 -4.65 1.15 7.44
C PHE A 55 -5.49 0.62 6.30
N GLN A 56 -6.18 -0.49 6.55
CA GLN A 56 -7.19 -0.99 5.64
C GLN A 56 -8.55 -0.42 6.00
N VAL A 57 -9.25 0.10 5.00
CA VAL A 57 -10.64 0.53 5.10
C VAL A 57 -11.53 -0.62 4.67
N VAL A 58 -12.32 -1.15 5.61
CA VAL A 58 -13.25 -2.26 5.38
C VAL A 58 -14.66 -1.70 5.41
N THR A 59 -15.41 -1.82 4.31
CA THR A 59 -16.81 -1.35 4.27
C THR A 59 -17.68 -2.18 5.21
N ALA A 60 -18.55 -1.52 5.96
CA ALA A 60 -19.45 -2.20 6.88
C ALA A 60 -20.51 -3.02 6.12
N THR A 61 -20.86 -4.17 6.68
CA THR A 61 -21.88 -5.07 6.14
C THR A 61 -23.30 -4.53 6.30
N SER A 62 -23.56 -3.81 7.38
CA SER A 62 -24.86 -3.19 7.68
C SER A 62 -25.16 -1.95 6.85
N ASN A 63 -24.14 -1.18 6.47
CA ASN A 63 -24.32 0.07 5.72
C ASN A 63 -23.05 0.43 4.91
N PRO A 64 -23.15 0.56 3.57
CA PRO A 64 -22.02 0.85 2.71
C PRO A 64 -21.41 2.25 2.88
N GLU A 65 -22.10 3.17 3.59
CA GLU A 65 -21.53 4.48 3.94
C GLU A 65 -20.62 4.44 5.18
N LEU A 66 -20.64 3.34 5.92
CA LEU A 66 -19.86 3.17 7.13
C LEU A 66 -18.66 2.27 6.87
N VAL A 67 -17.58 2.52 7.59
CA VAL A 67 -16.34 1.77 7.44
C VAL A 67 -15.79 1.38 8.80
N HIS A 68 -15.08 0.26 8.80
CA HIS A 68 -14.11 -0.09 9.83
C HIS A 68 -12.72 0.32 9.33
N ILE A 69 -11.88 0.77 10.24
CA ILE A 69 -10.47 1.08 9.94
C ILE A 69 -9.63 0.05 10.68
N ARG A 70 -8.75 -0.65 9.97
CA ARG A 70 -7.94 -1.75 10.51
C ARG A 70 -6.47 -1.45 10.32
N CYS A 71 -5.67 -1.58 11.36
CA CYS A 71 -4.22 -1.47 11.24
C CYS A 71 -3.68 -2.62 10.38
N CYS A 72 -2.91 -2.31 9.33
CA CYS A 72 -2.38 -3.36 8.44
C CYS A 72 -1.31 -4.22 9.12
N TYR A 73 -0.57 -3.67 10.09
CA TYR A 73 0.46 -4.39 10.82
C TYR A 73 -0.12 -5.31 11.89
N THR A 74 -0.91 -4.79 12.83
CA THR A 74 -1.47 -5.59 13.94
C THR A 74 -2.71 -6.40 13.55
N ASN A 75 -3.27 -6.16 12.36
CA ASN A 75 -4.52 -6.72 11.87
C ASN A 75 -5.75 -6.43 12.75
N LYS A 76 -5.67 -5.42 13.62
CA LYS A 76 -6.74 -5.08 14.57
C LYS A 76 -7.48 -3.82 14.16
N TYR A 77 -8.79 -3.82 14.41
CA TYR A 77 -9.68 -2.71 14.12
C TYR A 77 -9.51 -1.59 15.15
N LEU A 78 -9.67 -0.37 14.65
CA LEU A 78 -9.74 0.84 15.47
C LEU A 78 -11.03 0.81 16.27
N VAL A 79 -10.88 0.97 17.58
CA VAL A 79 -11.97 1.01 18.55
C VAL A 79 -11.67 2.08 19.58
N MET A 80 -12.72 2.63 20.18
CA MET A 80 -12.59 3.49 21.34
C MET A 80 -12.06 2.68 22.54
N GLY A 81 -11.03 3.18 23.22
CA GLY A 81 -10.48 2.56 24.43
C GLY A 81 -11.52 2.48 25.55
N THR A 82 -11.45 1.42 26.37
CA THR A 82 -12.46 1.08 27.38
C THR A 82 -12.02 1.36 28.82
N THR A 83 -10.87 1.99 29.06
CA THR A 83 -10.37 2.15 30.44
C THR A 83 -11.13 3.24 31.19
N THR A 84 -11.49 2.89 32.44
CA THR A 84 -12.39 3.63 33.35
C THR A 84 -11.80 4.94 33.87
N THR A 85 -10.60 5.31 33.42
CA THR A 85 -9.89 6.50 33.86
C THR A 85 -9.51 7.37 32.66
N TYR A 86 -10.50 8.12 32.19
CA TYR A 86 -10.39 9.47 31.65
C TYR A 86 -10.26 9.74 30.14
N TYR A 87 -10.22 8.77 29.21
CA TYR A 87 -9.93 9.16 27.83
C TYR A 87 -10.63 8.37 26.72
N ASP A 88 -11.38 9.10 25.88
CA ASP A 88 -11.99 8.68 24.60
C ASP A 88 -10.95 8.40 23.49
N TYR A 89 -9.82 7.76 23.82
CA TYR A 89 -8.73 7.48 22.87
C TYR A 89 -9.11 6.40 21.85
N ILE A 90 -8.46 6.44 20.69
CA ILE A 90 -8.50 5.35 19.72
C ILE A 90 -7.35 4.36 19.94
N GLN A 91 -7.70 3.08 19.91
CA GLN A 91 -6.77 1.96 20.00
C GLN A 91 -6.97 1.01 18.82
N ALA A 92 -5.90 0.37 18.36
CA ALA A 92 -5.96 -0.66 17.32
C ALA A 92 -5.93 -2.06 17.99
N VAL A 93 -7.02 -2.45 18.65
CA VAL A 93 -7.06 -3.64 19.52
C VAL A 93 -8.22 -4.61 19.25
N ALA A 94 -9.25 -4.19 18.51
CA ALA A 94 -10.40 -5.06 18.26
C ALA A 94 -10.06 -6.15 17.22
N GLU A 95 -10.29 -7.41 17.56
CA GLU A 95 -10.03 -8.55 16.66
C GLU A 95 -11.01 -8.62 15.50
N ASN A 96 -12.26 -8.29 15.77
CA ASN A 96 -13.37 -8.42 14.84
C ASN A 96 -14.05 -7.04 14.65
N PRO A 97 -14.65 -6.79 13.47
CA PRO A 97 -15.48 -5.63 13.27
C PRO A 97 -16.76 -5.75 14.13
N ILE A 98 -17.14 -4.67 14.82
CA ILE A 98 -18.32 -4.62 15.70
C ILE A 98 -19.25 -3.52 15.20
N GLU A 99 -20.36 -3.93 14.59
CA GLU A 99 -21.33 -3.03 13.96
C GLU A 99 -22.51 -2.64 14.86
N ASP A 100 -22.60 -3.20 16.07
CA ASP A 100 -23.55 -2.75 17.08
C ASP A 100 -23.24 -1.30 17.49
N GLN A 101 -24.07 -0.38 17.01
CA GLN A 101 -23.91 1.05 17.23
C GLN A 101 -24.19 1.48 18.68
N THR A 102 -24.68 0.58 19.54
CA THR A 102 -24.91 0.84 20.97
C THR A 102 -23.73 0.39 21.83
N SER A 103 -22.91 -0.54 21.33
CA SER A 103 -21.77 -1.11 22.05
C SER A 103 -20.61 -0.13 22.17
N ASN A 104 -20.03 0.00 23.37
CA ASN A 104 -18.78 0.76 23.57
C ASN A 104 -17.61 0.24 22.75
N ALA A 105 -17.68 -1.00 22.27
CA ALA A 105 -16.68 -1.62 21.40
C ALA A 105 -16.99 -1.43 19.90
N CYS A 106 -17.96 -0.59 19.54
CA CYS A 106 -18.26 -0.27 18.14
C CYS A 106 -16.99 0.21 17.40
N THR A 107 -16.74 -0.35 16.21
CA THR A 107 -15.56 -0.04 15.37
C THR A 107 -15.91 0.82 14.16
N LEU A 108 -17.17 1.26 14.06
CA LEU A 108 -17.69 1.96 12.90
C LEU A 108 -17.33 3.45 12.90
N PHE A 109 -16.85 3.92 11.75
CA PHE A 109 -16.65 5.31 11.41
C PHE A 109 -17.46 5.68 10.17
N LYS A 110 -17.96 6.91 10.13
CA LYS A 110 -18.49 7.55 8.93
C LYS A 110 -17.45 8.56 8.42
N PRO A 111 -16.80 8.31 7.27
CA PRO A 111 -15.94 9.29 6.64
C PRO A 111 -16.79 10.38 5.98
N ILE A 112 -16.48 11.65 6.28
CA ILE A 112 -17.21 12.81 5.79
C ILE A 112 -16.21 13.73 5.12
N ARG A 113 -16.40 14.05 3.83
CA ARG A 113 -15.50 14.96 3.11
C ARG A 113 -15.48 16.34 3.79
N ALA A 114 -14.29 16.89 4.02
CA ALA A 114 -14.14 18.27 4.47
C ALA A 114 -14.51 19.21 3.31
N THR A 115 -15.36 20.19 3.59
CA THR A 115 -15.90 21.12 2.59
C THR A 115 -15.62 22.58 2.93
N ASP A 116 -14.75 22.79 3.92
CA ASP A 116 -14.22 24.08 4.34
C ASP A 116 -13.50 24.75 3.16
N ASP A 117 -13.58 26.08 3.07
CA ASP A 117 -13.05 26.85 1.94
C ASP A 117 -11.55 26.61 1.72
N GLU A 118 -10.79 26.36 2.80
CA GLU A 118 -9.37 26.04 2.79
C GLU A 118 -9.03 24.73 2.05
N PHE A 119 -9.98 23.81 1.94
CA PHE A 119 -9.80 22.51 1.29
C PHE A 119 -10.51 22.42 -0.06
N LYS A 120 -10.98 23.55 -0.59
CA LYS A 120 -11.70 23.58 -1.87
C LYS A 120 -10.83 23.05 -3.00
N GLY A 121 -11.30 22.00 -3.65
CA GLY A 121 -10.58 21.31 -4.73
C GLY A 121 -9.72 20.13 -4.24
N ASP A 122 -9.47 20.00 -2.94
CA ASP A 122 -8.83 18.81 -2.38
C ASP A 122 -9.88 17.72 -2.14
N THR A 123 -9.68 16.58 -2.78
CA THR A 123 -10.60 15.45 -2.75
C THR A 123 -10.26 14.44 -1.66
N GLN A 124 -9.13 14.63 -0.97
CA GLN A 124 -8.52 13.70 -0.02
C GLN A 124 -8.73 14.12 1.44
N MET A 125 -9.41 15.25 1.69
CA MET A 125 -9.63 15.77 3.04
C MET A 125 -10.94 15.23 3.63
N TYR A 126 -10.85 14.59 4.80
CA TYR A 126 -11.96 13.94 5.48
C TYR A 126 -11.96 14.19 6.98
N ARG A 127 -13.15 14.17 7.55
CA ARG A 127 -13.42 14.01 8.98
C ARG A 127 -13.91 12.59 9.23
N LEU A 128 -13.49 11.98 10.33
CA LEU A 128 -13.91 10.64 10.72
C LEU A 128 -14.87 10.72 11.90
N LEU A 129 -16.16 10.49 11.66
CA LEU A 129 -17.20 10.51 12.70
C LEU A 129 -17.35 9.10 13.29
N HIS A 130 -17.09 8.92 14.57
CA HIS A 130 -17.33 7.64 15.24
C HIS A 130 -18.84 7.42 15.44
N VAL A 131 -19.35 6.28 14.96
CA VAL A 131 -20.79 6.07 14.76
C VAL A 131 -21.56 5.96 16.07
N ARG A 132 -21.00 5.31 17.10
CA ARG A 132 -21.67 5.17 18.40
C ARG A 132 -21.77 6.50 19.15
N THR A 133 -20.66 7.21 19.27
CA THR A 133 -20.58 8.46 20.07
C THR A 133 -21.13 9.67 19.34
N LYS A 134 -21.27 9.60 18.01
CA LYS A 134 -21.59 10.75 17.14
C LYS A 134 -20.58 11.89 17.32
N ARG A 135 -19.33 11.56 17.62
CA ARG A 135 -18.22 12.51 17.81
C ARG A 135 -17.13 12.26 16.78
N TYR A 136 -16.49 13.33 16.34
CA TYR A 136 -15.38 13.30 15.40
C TYR A 136 -14.08 12.88 16.11
N LEU A 137 -13.29 12.11 15.37
CA LEU A 137 -11.90 11.87 15.68
C LEU A 137 -11.13 13.18 15.59
N ILE A 138 -10.35 13.49 16.62
CA ILE A 138 -9.51 14.68 16.67
C ILE A 138 -8.11 14.35 17.18
N TYR A 139 -7.15 15.17 16.78
CA TYR A 139 -5.91 15.32 17.55
C TYR A 139 -6.19 16.00 18.89
N ARG A 140 -5.66 15.43 19.98
CA ARG A 140 -5.70 16.05 21.30
C ARG A 140 -4.28 16.24 21.83
N MET A 141 -3.85 17.50 21.90
CA MET A 141 -2.62 17.85 22.61
C MET A 141 -2.85 17.74 24.12
N MET A 142 -2.15 16.84 24.78
CA MET A 142 -2.19 16.73 26.24
C MET A 142 -1.05 17.52 26.89
N PRO A 143 -1.32 18.33 27.94
CA PRO A 143 -0.33 19.21 28.56
C PRO A 143 0.89 18.47 29.15
N ASP A 144 0.74 17.21 29.55
CA ASP A 144 1.68 16.48 30.40
C ASP A 144 2.42 15.32 29.70
N THR A 145 1.89 14.79 28.58
CA THR A 145 2.36 13.50 28.07
C THR A 145 3.21 13.56 26.80
N ARG A 146 3.36 14.72 26.13
CA ARG A 146 3.98 14.82 24.77
C ARG A 146 3.48 13.77 23.77
N ASN A 147 2.37 13.11 24.08
CA ASN A 147 1.90 11.97 23.34
C ASN A 147 0.82 12.45 22.40
N ASP A 148 1.13 12.42 21.12
CA ASP A 148 0.30 12.89 20.03
C ASP A 148 -0.88 11.92 19.76
N HIS A 149 -1.72 11.67 20.76
CA HIS A 149 -2.82 10.69 20.67
C HIS A 149 -4.05 11.21 19.94
N LEU A 150 -4.83 10.27 19.39
CA LEU A 150 -6.10 10.54 18.74
C LEU A 150 -7.27 10.21 19.69
N SER A 151 -8.28 11.08 19.70
CA SER A 151 -9.46 10.94 20.59
C SER A 151 -10.77 11.21 19.85
N ILE A 152 -11.87 10.60 20.31
CA ILE A 152 -13.23 10.83 19.80
C ILE A 152 -13.95 11.83 20.73
N LEU A 153 -13.86 13.13 20.43
CA LEU A 153 -14.30 14.17 21.38
C LEU A 153 -15.19 15.25 20.79
N SER A 154 -14.99 15.63 19.52
CA SER A 154 -15.69 16.80 18.98
C SER A 154 -17.10 16.43 18.57
N GLU A 155 -18.12 17.10 19.11
CA GLU A 155 -19.52 16.87 18.71
C GLU A 155 -19.86 17.54 17.38
N ASN A 156 -19.15 18.63 17.06
CA ASN A 156 -19.31 19.40 15.83
C ASN A 156 -18.01 19.42 15.04
N PRO A 157 -18.06 19.54 13.70
CA PRO A 157 -16.86 19.74 12.89
C PRO A 157 -16.22 21.10 13.25
N ARG A 158 -14.90 21.15 13.36
CA ARG A 158 -14.19 22.44 13.49
C ARG A 158 -14.06 23.06 12.12
N THR A 159 -14.62 24.25 11.95
CA THR A 159 -14.63 24.99 10.68
C THR A 159 -13.57 26.09 10.62
N TYR A 160 -12.50 25.96 11.41
CA TYR A 160 -11.42 26.93 11.48
C TYR A 160 -10.09 26.27 11.83
N ALA A 161 -9.00 26.92 11.42
CA ALA A 161 -7.64 26.48 11.68
C ALA A 161 -7.38 26.27 13.18
N PRO A 162 -6.61 25.23 13.57
CA PRO A 162 -5.79 24.40 12.69
C PRO A 162 -6.49 23.11 12.19
N PHE A 163 -7.83 23.00 12.24
CA PHE A 163 -8.56 21.84 11.71
C PHE A 163 -8.13 20.49 12.33
N PHE A 164 -8.12 20.42 13.67
CA PHE A 164 -7.70 19.22 14.43
C PHE A 164 -8.50 17.94 14.16
N ASP A 165 -9.66 18.05 13.51
CA ASP A 165 -10.58 16.98 13.13
C ASP A 165 -10.50 16.58 11.65
N VAL A 166 -9.64 17.27 10.86
CA VAL A 166 -9.47 17.01 9.44
C VAL A 166 -8.20 16.21 9.19
N PHE A 167 -8.35 15.19 8.37
CA PHE A 167 -7.29 14.28 7.96
C PHE A 167 -7.23 14.17 6.44
N LYS A 168 -6.02 14.18 5.90
CA LYS A 168 -5.75 13.78 4.52
C LYS A 168 -5.68 12.25 4.47
N ILE A 169 -6.58 11.63 3.73
CA ILE A 169 -6.64 10.18 3.52
C ILE A 169 -6.12 9.87 2.12
N MET A 170 -4.94 9.29 2.04
CA MET A 170 -4.22 9.04 0.79
C MET A 170 -4.28 7.57 0.43
N ASP A 171 -4.42 7.26 -0.86
CA ASP A 171 -4.31 5.90 -1.38
C ASP A 171 -2.86 5.42 -1.33
N PHE A 172 -2.58 4.42 -0.48
CA PHE A 172 -1.24 3.84 -0.40
C PHE A 172 -0.79 3.24 -1.73
N GLY A 173 -1.72 2.67 -2.52
CA GLY A 173 -1.42 2.07 -3.82
C GLY A 173 -0.94 3.08 -4.87
N SER A 174 -1.22 4.37 -4.66
CA SER A 174 -0.78 5.46 -5.53
C SER A 174 0.64 5.96 -5.21
N ILE A 175 1.19 5.62 -4.04
CA ILE A 175 2.52 6.08 -3.61
C ILE A 175 3.60 5.25 -4.30
N VAL A 176 4.58 5.94 -4.88
CA VAL A 176 5.72 5.30 -5.53
C VAL A 176 6.88 5.18 -4.55
N ILE A 177 7.08 3.98 -4.02
CA ILE A 177 8.26 3.62 -3.23
C ILE A 177 9.31 3.07 -4.19
N PHE A 178 10.36 3.87 -4.42
CA PHE A 178 11.50 3.50 -5.24
C PHE A 178 12.48 2.62 -4.48
N PRO A 179 13.28 1.80 -5.17
CA PRO A 179 14.57 1.35 -4.63
C PRO A 179 15.45 2.55 -4.26
N GLU A 180 16.35 2.35 -3.31
CA GLU A 180 17.21 3.43 -2.82
C GLU A 180 18.15 3.98 -3.89
N GLN A 181 18.63 3.14 -4.82
CA GLN A 181 19.50 3.55 -5.92
C GLN A 181 18.98 3.07 -7.27
N VAL A 182 18.77 4.02 -8.18
CA VAL A 182 18.20 3.78 -9.49
C VAL A 182 18.88 4.62 -10.57
N ALA A 183 18.75 4.16 -11.81
CA ALA A 183 18.92 4.95 -13.01
C ALA A 183 17.56 5.09 -13.69
N PHE A 184 17.43 6.18 -14.45
CA PHE A 184 16.28 6.42 -15.30
C PHE A 184 16.71 6.27 -16.75
N LYS A 185 15.90 5.62 -17.56
CA LYS A 185 16.10 5.57 -19.01
C LYS A 185 14.84 5.98 -19.76
N GLN A 186 15.04 6.48 -20.97
CA GLN A 186 13.93 6.85 -21.85
C GLN A 186 13.06 5.62 -22.10
N HIS A 187 11.75 5.76 -21.92
CA HIS A 187 10.82 4.66 -22.13
C HIS A 187 10.90 4.11 -23.56
N GLY A 188 10.94 2.79 -23.70
CA GLY A 188 11.09 2.10 -24.98
C GLY A 188 12.51 2.06 -25.53
N SER A 189 13.49 2.67 -24.85
CA SER A 189 14.91 2.58 -25.24
C SER A 189 15.65 1.48 -24.48
N GLN A 190 16.63 0.86 -25.16
CA GLN A 190 17.52 -0.13 -24.56
C GLN A 190 18.82 0.49 -24.00
N SER A 191 19.26 1.64 -24.53
CA SER A 191 20.60 2.20 -24.29
C SER A 191 20.63 3.69 -24.00
N LYS A 192 19.47 4.33 -23.82
CA LYS A 192 19.37 5.78 -23.52
C LYS A 192 19.04 6.04 -22.06
N PHE A 193 20.06 5.99 -21.21
CA PHE A 193 19.94 6.36 -19.81
C PHE A 193 20.17 7.84 -19.61
N LEU A 194 19.57 8.36 -18.54
CA LEU A 194 19.72 9.73 -18.11
C LEU A 194 21.07 9.91 -17.41
N ASN A 195 22.01 10.52 -18.12
CA ASN A 195 23.41 10.69 -17.75
C ASN A 195 23.68 12.12 -17.31
N CYS A 196 24.39 12.31 -16.19
CA CYS A 196 24.81 13.62 -15.74
C CYS A 196 26.00 14.14 -16.57
N LYS A 197 25.82 15.25 -17.30
CA LYS A 197 26.85 15.91 -18.11
C LYS A 197 26.87 17.41 -17.91
N SER A 198 28.07 17.96 -17.85
CA SER A 198 28.26 19.41 -17.76
C SER A 198 28.15 20.05 -19.13
N PHE A 199 27.23 21.00 -19.27
CA PHE A 199 27.15 21.93 -20.40
C PHE A 199 27.03 23.35 -19.84
N ASN A 200 27.77 24.31 -20.38
CA ASN A 200 27.75 25.71 -19.94
C ASN A 200 27.84 25.85 -18.41
N ASP A 201 28.79 25.16 -17.79
CA ASP A 201 29.04 25.13 -16.33
C ASP A 201 27.90 24.58 -15.46
N HIS A 202 26.86 23.99 -16.05
CA HIS A 202 25.76 23.35 -15.33
C HIS A 202 25.71 21.83 -15.54
N PRO A 203 25.46 21.01 -14.49
CA PRO A 203 25.36 19.56 -14.59
C PRO A 203 23.95 19.14 -15.06
N TYR A 204 23.72 19.18 -16.37
CA TYR A 204 22.48 18.71 -16.99
C TYR A 204 22.33 17.19 -16.90
N LEU A 205 21.08 16.75 -16.99
CA LEU A 205 20.72 15.34 -17.09
C LEU A 205 20.28 15.05 -18.53
N GLN A 206 21.13 14.38 -19.31
CA GLN A 206 20.92 14.12 -20.73
C GLN A 206 20.55 12.65 -20.96
N PHE A 207 19.52 12.38 -21.77
CA PHE A 207 19.30 11.03 -22.29
C PHE A 207 20.38 10.70 -23.33
N LEU A 208 21.39 9.97 -22.89
CA LEU A 208 22.58 9.69 -23.69
C LEU A 208 22.52 8.27 -24.25
N ASP A 209 22.60 8.14 -25.56
CA ASP A 209 22.64 6.83 -26.21
C ASP A 209 23.96 6.09 -25.96
N GLY A 210 23.93 4.76 -26.02
CA GLY A 210 25.07 3.91 -25.73
C GLY A 210 25.48 3.90 -24.25
N THR A 211 24.58 4.22 -23.34
CA THR A 211 24.79 4.11 -21.89
C THR A 211 24.03 2.92 -21.30
N ASP A 212 24.48 2.47 -20.14
CA ASP A 212 23.85 1.39 -19.37
C ASP A 212 23.84 1.71 -17.87
N GLU A 213 23.21 0.84 -17.07
CA GLU A 213 23.12 1.02 -15.62
C GLU A 213 24.46 0.87 -14.86
N GLY A 214 25.53 0.51 -15.58
CA GLY A 214 26.91 0.44 -15.11
C GLY A 214 27.62 1.79 -15.06
N ASP A 215 27.15 2.80 -15.81
CA ASP A 215 27.75 4.14 -15.79
C ASP A 215 27.44 4.85 -14.45
N THR A 216 28.49 5.20 -13.72
CA THR A 216 28.37 5.94 -12.44
C THR A 216 27.61 7.27 -12.54
N ARG A 217 27.53 7.89 -13.72
CA ARG A 217 26.84 9.17 -13.94
C ARG A 217 25.33 9.03 -14.09
N VAL A 218 24.84 7.82 -14.36
CA VAL A 218 23.39 7.56 -14.46
C VAL A 218 22.76 7.20 -13.11
N ALA A 219 23.58 6.88 -12.11
CA ALA A 219 23.13 6.41 -10.81
C ALA A 219 22.63 7.57 -9.92
N ASN A 220 21.45 7.38 -9.33
CA ASN A 220 20.83 8.34 -8.43
C ASN A 220 20.37 7.65 -7.16
N ALA A 221 20.52 8.31 -6.02
CA ALA A 221 19.86 7.93 -4.77
C ALA A 221 18.50 8.64 -4.65
N ILE A 222 17.47 7.89 -4.26
CA ILE A 222 16.13 8.41 -4.04
C ILE A 222 15.89 8.58 -2.54
N THR A 223 15.33 9.72 -2.15
CA THR A 223 14.87 9.97 -0.78
C THR A 223 13.42 10.40 -0.82
N THR A 224 12.56 9.71 -0.10
CA THR A 224 11.16 10.07 0.05
C THR A 224 11.02 11.27 0.99
N VAL A 225 10.12 12.20 0.67
CA VAL A 225 9.82 13.40 1.46
C VAL A 225 8.31 13.54 1.59
N GLY A 226 7.84 13.82 2.81
CA GLY A 226 6.41 14.08 3.08
C GLY A 226 5.52 12.97 2.53
N ASP A 227 4.47 13.37 1.80
CA ASP A 227 3.34 12.54 1.36
C ASP A 227 3.68 11.57 0.21
N GLY A 228 4.93 11.12 0.09
CA GLY A 228 5.40 10.29 -1.03
C GLY A 228 6.04 11.08 -2.18
N PHE A 229 6.39 12.35 -1.97
CA PHE A 229 7.27 13.07 -2.87
C PHE A 229 8.69 12.51 -2.80
N VAL A 230 9.52 12.84 -3.78
CA VAL A 230 10.91 12.39 -3.83
C VAL A 230 11.87 13.53 -4.08
N ARG A 231 13.05 13.40 -3.48
CA ARG A 231 14.27 14.10 -3.87
C ARG A 231 15.21 13.09 -4.51
N ILE A 232 15.86 13.51 -5.57
CA ILE A 232 16.72 12.64 -6.39
C ILE A 232 18.13 13.20 -6.34
N LYS A 233 19.09 12.43 -5.85
CA LYS A 233 20.49 12.83 -5.72
C LYS A 233 21.32 12.09 -6.76
N ASN A 234 21.95 12.81 -7.69
CA ASN A 234 22.89 12.15 -8.60
C ASN A 234 24.15 11.76 -7.82
N LEU A 235 24.58 10.51 -7.97
CA LEU A 235 25.67 9.96 -7.19
C LEU A 235 27.04 10.44 -7.69
N SER A 236 27.17 10.77 -8.98
CA SER A 236 28.44 11.27 -9.53
C SER A 236 28.75 12.70 -9.09
N THR A 237 27.74 13.57 -8.98
CA THR A 237 27.92 14.94 -8.48
C THR A 237 27.81 15.03 -6.96
N GLY A 238 27.12 14.08 -6.33
CA GLY A 238 26.78 14.12 -4.91
C GLY A 238 25.78 15.23 -4.56
N LYS A 239 24.98 15.70 -5.53
CA LYS A 239 24.02 16.80 -5.39
C LYS A 239 22.61 16.40 -5.81
N PHE A 240 21.61 17.11 -5.28
CA PHE A 240 20.21 16.90 -5.64
C PHE A 240 19.86 17.51 -7.00
N TRP A 241 18.97 16.83 -7.72
CA TRP A 241 18.27 17.34 -8.87
C TRP A 241 17.48 18.59 -8.47
N ARG A 242 17.56 19.63 -9.28
CA ARG A 242 16.91 20.91 -9.06
C ARG A 242 16.43 21.48 -10.38
N ARG A 243 15.21 22.00 -10.38
CA ARG A 243 14.62 22.72 -11.51
C ARG A 243 15.17 24.16 -11.58
N SER A 244 15.67 24.61 -12.74
CA SER A 244 16.18 25.97 -12.96
C SER A 244 16.33 26.37 -14.45
N PRO A 245 15.69 27.46 -14.92
CA PRO A 245 14.34 27.77 -14.50
C PRO A 245 13.44 26.56 -14.74
N ASN A 246 13.54 25.86 -15.88
CA ASN A 246 12.82 24.61 -16.14
C ASN A 246 13.73 23.41 -16.44
N TRP A 247 15.03 23.63 -16.70
CA TRP A 247 16.00 22.54 -16.82
C TRP A 247 16.20 21.82 -15.49
N ILE A 248 16.49 20.53 -15.53
CA ILE A 248 16.84 19.79 -14.32
C ILE A 248 18.35 19.61 -14.26
N TRP A 249 18.96 20.22 -13.23
CA TRP A 249 20.39 20.15 -12.96
C TRP A 249 20.67 19.37 -11.68
N ALA A 250 21.77 18.62 -11.64
CA ALA A 250 22.22 17.92 -10.44
C ALA A 250 23.26 18.77 -9.67
N ASP A 251 22.84 19.92 -9.13
CA ASP A 251 23.72 20.94 -8.53
C ASP A 251 23.36 21.34 -7.08
N SER A 252 22.21 20.92 -6.57
CA SER A 252 21.67 21.47 -5.32
C SER A 252 22.22 20.81 -4.05
N ASN A 253 22.53 21.65 -3.07
CA ASN A 253 22.87 21.25 -1.69
C ASN A 253 21.77 21.57 -0.68
N LYS A 254 20.59 22.02 -1.16
CA LYS A 254 19.54 22.51 -0.27
C LYS A 254 19.07 21.43 0.70
N THR A 255 18.82 21.81 1.93
CA THR A 255 18.28 20.93 2.98
C THR A 255 16.80 21.22 3.19
N GLU A 256 16.10 20.32 3.89
CA GLU A 256 14.68 20.54 4.24
C GLU A 256 14.46 21.78 5.11
N ASP A 257 15.49 22.22 5.84
CA ASP A 257 15.46 23.43 6.66
C ASP A 257 15.55 24.73 5.82
N ASP A 258 15.91 24.63 4.54
CA ASP A 258 15.94 25.78 3.64
C ASP A 258 14.51 26.15 3.23
N ASN A 259 13.87 27.05 3.98
CA ASN A 259 12.54 27.62 3.67
C ASN A 259 12.47 28.47 2.38
N SER A 260 13.44 28.33 1.48
CA SER A 260 13.51 29.03 0.20
C SER A 260 12.67 28.33 -0.88
N SER A 261 12.21 29.11 -1.87
CA SER A 261 11.60 28.54 -3.08
C SER A 261 12.51 27.53 -3.79
N GLU A 262 13.83 27.65 -3.61
CA GLU A 262 14.83 26.76 -4.21
C GLU A 262 14.79 25.33 -3.63
N PHE A 263 14.29 25.14 -2.40
CA PHE A 263 14.10 23.78 -1.88
C PHE A 263 12.98 23.06 -2.63
N ARG A 264 11.86 23.76 -2.90
CA ARG A 264 10.73 23.23 -3.69
C ARG A 264 11.16 22.81 -5.09
N ASP A 265 12.15 23.48 -5.68
CA ASP A 265 12.73 23.10 -6.97
C ASP A 265 13.44 21.74 -6.97
N THR A 266 13.70 21.16 -5.79
CA THR A 266 14.33 19.83 -5.64
C THR A 266 13.33 18.70 -5.36
N ILE A 267 12.03 19.00 -5.32
CA ILE A 267 10.98 18.05 -4.96
C ILE A 267 10.16 17.67 -6.19
N PHE A 268 9.98 16.36 -6.37
CA PHE A 268 9.23 15.79 -7.47
C PHE A 268 8.12 14.87 -6.96
N TRP A 269 6.96 14.90 -7.60
CA TRP A 269 5.89 13.96 -7.39
C TRP A 269 5.98 12.82 -8.41
N PRO A 270 6.23 11.58 -7.97
CA PRO A 270 6.25 10.43 -8.85
C PRO A 270 4.83 9.90 -9.13
N VAL A 271 4.59 9.46 -10.36
CA VAL A 271 3.35 8.80 -10.78
C VAL A 271 3.72 7.43 -11.35
N LYS A 272 3.17 6.35 -10.78
CA LYS A 272 3.36 5.00 -11.30
C LYS A 272 2.50 4.79 -12.54
N LEU A 273 3.12 4.38 -13.65
CA LEU A 273 2.47 4.15 -14.94
C LEU A 273 2.57 2.69 -15.42
N GLY A 274 3.39 1.89 -14.73
CA GLY A 274 3.57 0.47 -15.03
C GLY A 274 4.42 -0.21 -13.96
N ASP A 275 4.88 -1.43 -14.27
CA ASP A 275 5.70 -2.22 -13.34
C ASP A 275 7.02 -1.52 -12.98
N ASN A 276 7.72 -0.97 -13.97
CA ASN A 276 8.96 -0.21 -13.81
C ASN A 276 8.92 1.17 -14.49
N VAL A 277 7.74 1.68 -14.83
CA VAL A 277 7.57 2.95 -15.56
C VAL A 277 6.94 3.98 -14.65
N VAL A 278 7.56 5.16 -14.58
CA VAL A 278 7.07 6.31 -13.83
C VAL A 278 7.03 7.57 -14.70
N ALA A 279 6.25 8.56 -14.30
CA ALA A 279 6.49 9.95 -14.66
C ALA A 279 6.86 10.74 -13.40
N LEU A 280 7.64 11.80 -13.57
CA LEU A 280 8.02 12.71 -12.48
C LEU A 280 7.45 14.08 -12.78
N ARG A 281 6.78 14.70 -11.81
CA ARG A 281 6.24 16.07 -11.91
C ARG A 281 6.95 16.98 -10.93
N SER A 282 7.41 18.15 -11.37
CA SER A 282 8.03 19.12 -10.47
C SER A 282 6.97 19.79 -9.59
N VAL A 283 7.21 19.84 -8.28
CA VAL A 283 6.32 20.55 -7.33
C VAL A 283 6.39 22.06 -7.48
N ALA A 284 7.44 22.57 -8.13
CA ALA A 284 7.66 24.01 -8.28
C ALA A 284 6.82 24.65 -9.38
N ASN A 285 6.55 23.94 -10.48
CA ASN A 285 5.79 24.48 -11.62
C ASN A 285 4.65 23.57 -12.11
N ASP A 286 4.37 22.47 -11.40
CA ASP A 286 3.33 21.49 -11.71
C ASP A 286 3.45 20.83 -13.11
N ARG A 287 4.66 20.78 -13.68
CA ARG A 287 4.92 20.17 -14.99
C ARG A 287 5.68 18.86 -14.89
N PHE A 288 5.34 17.92 -15.77
CA PHE A 288 6.04 16.66 -15.94
C PHE A 288 7.41 16.86 -16.61
N LEU A 289 8.35 16.03 -16.19
CA LEU A 289 9.70 16.00 -16.72
C LEU A 289 9.73 15.21 -18.03
N LYS A 290 10.40 15.75 -19.05
CA LYS A 290 10.71 15.05 -20.32
C LYS A 290 12.06 15.51 -20.87
N GLY A 291 12.62 14.72 -21.78
CA GLY A 291 13.78 15.13 -22.58
C GLY A 291 13.35 16.16 -23.63
N ILE A 292 14.10 17.27 -23.73
CA ILE A 292 13.92 18.27 -24.79
C ILE A 292 15.27 18.72 -25.34
N THR A 293 15.25 19.29 -26.55
CA THR A 293 16.40 19.94 -27.19
C THR A 293 16.10 21.42 -27.35
N GLN A 294 16.78 22.26 -26.59
CA GLN A 294 16.60 23.71 -26.55
C GLN A 294 17.86 24.37 -25.96
N ASP A 295 18.06 25.67 -26.15
CA ASP A 295 19.13 26.46 -25.52
C ASP A 295 20.55 25.91 -25.79
N GLY A 296 20.74 25.25 -26.94
CA GLY A 296 22.03 24.65 -27.32
C GLY A 296 22.36 23.33 -26.63
N VAL A 297 21.45 22.76 -25.83
CA VAL A 297 21.59 21.42 -25.24
C VAL A 297 20.59 20.44 -25.84
N THR A 298 21.01 19.20 -26.01
CA THR A 298 20.24 18.16 -26.70
C THR A 298 19.73 17.12 -25.72
N ASP A 299 18.45 16.77 -25.84
CA ASP A 299 17.77 15.69 -25.10
C ASP A 299 18.03 15.71 -23.58
N CYS A 300 17.97 16.91 -23.00
CA CYS A 300 18.17 17.13 -21.57
C CYS A 300 16.82 17.21 -20.84
N LEU A 301 16.80 16.74 -19.59
CA LEU A 301 15.60 16.68 -18.78
C LEU A 301 15.10 18.08 -18.41
N ASN A 302 13.82 18.32 -18.63
CA ASN A 302 13.18 19.61 -18.41
C ASN A 302 11.75 19.44 -17.89
N ALA A 303 11.32 20.28 -16.95
CA ALA A 303 9.96 20.35 -16.43
C ALA A 303 9.05 21.17 -17.36
N ALA A 304 8.75 20.60 -18.53
CA ALA A 304 8.10 21.32 -19.63
C ALA A 304 6.66 20.91 -19.89
N GLU A 305 6.26 19.69 -19.56
CA GLU A 305 5.03 19.08 -20.06
C GLU A 305 3.86 19.21 -19.10
N GLU A 306 2.69 19.57 -19.60
CA GLU A 306 1.48 19.71 -18.79
C GLU A 306 0.72 18.38 -18.66
N TYR A 307 0.78 17.54 -19.70
CA TYR A 307 -0.03 16.34 -19.80
C TYR A 307 0.79 15.05 -19.70
N MET A 308 0.11 13.95 -19.37
CA MET A 308 0.73 12.63 -19.28
C MET A 308 0.97 12.01 -20.67
N THR A 309 1.92 12.56 -21.44
CA THR A 309 2.26 12.05 -22.78
C THR A 309 3.22 10.84 -22.72
N ASN A 310 3.60 10.28 -23.87
CA ASN A 310 4.57 9.18 -23.88
C ASN A 310 5.99 9.64 -23.54
N GLU A 311 6.35 10.89 -23.84
CA GLU A 311 7.70 11.44 -23.65
C GLU A 311 8.06 11.70 -22.18
N VAL A 312 7.06 11.74 -21.28
CA VAL A 312 7.29 11.90 -19.83
C VAL A 312 7.55 10.57 -19.12
N LYS A 313 7.40 9.45 -19.83
CA LYS A 313 7.59 8.11 -19.27
C LYS A 313 9.08 7.83 -19.11
N LEU A 314 9.46 7.47 -17.89
CA LEU A 314 10.81 7.06 -17.50
C LEU A 314 10.75 5.61 -17.03
N GLU A 315 11.58 4.77 -17.64
CA GLU A 315 11.82 3.43 -17.12
C GLU A 315 12.85 3.50 -15.98
N VAL A 316 12.52 2.90 -14.85
CA VAL A 316 13.35 2.83 -13.66
C VAL A 316 14.16 1.53 -13.71
N VAL A 317 15.45 1.62 -13.45
CA VAL A 317 16.38 0.49 -13.43
C VAL A 317 17.20 0.53 -12.16
N GLU A 318 17.27 -0.56 -11.39
CA GLU A 318 18.17 -0.65 -10.23
C GLU A 318 19.64 -0.69 -10.65
N THR A 319 20.46 0.16 -10.04
CA THR A 319 21.90 0.29 -10.32
C THR A 319 22.77 -0.63 -9.45
N LEU A 320 22.19 -1.68 -8.88
CA LEU A 320 22.93 -2.69 -8.12
C LEU A 320 23.44 -3.83 -9.00
N ILE A 321 24.47 -4.51 -8.52
CA ILE A 321 25.05 -5.71 -9.13
C ILE A 321 24.23 -6.93 -8.69
N GLU A 322 24.08 -7.11 -7.38
CA GLU A 322 23.44 -8.27 -6.77
C GLU A 322 22.80 -7.87 -5.43
N ARG A 323 21.66 -8.46 -5.12
CA ARG A 323 20.99 -8.35 -3.81
C ARG A 323 20.86 -9.73 -3.19
N ASN A 324 21.30 -9.87 -1.95
CA ASN A 324 21.13 -11.08 -1.16
C ASN A 324 20.15 -10.83 -0.01
N ILE A 325 19.15 -11.70 0.12
CA ILE A 325 18.12 -11.64 1.16
C ILE A 325 18.21 -12.91 2.00
N TYR A 326 18.43 -12.75 3.31
CA TYR A 326 18.64 -13.84 4.25
C TYR A 326 18.15 -13.48 5.66
N ASP A 327 18.23 -14.44 6.59
CA ASP A 327 17.86 -14.24 7.99
C ASP A 327 16.40 -13.78 8.15
N ILE A 328 15.48 -14.49 7.48
CA ILE A 328 14.06 -14.15 7.49
C ILE A 328 13.40 -14.63 8.79
N GLU A 329 12.74 -13.70 9.47
CA GLU A 329 12.01 -13.89 10.72
C GLU A 329 10.53 -13.59 10.48
N TYR A 330 9.69 -14.63 10.42
CA TYR A 330 8.25 -14.50 10.25
C TYR A 330 7.55 -14.12 11.57
N HIS A 331 6.73 -13.09 11.53
CA HIS A 331 5.92 -12.60 12.66
C HIS A 331 4.51 -13.21 12.58
N THR A 332 4.41 -14.50 12.90
CA THR A 332 3.15 -15.26 12.80
C THR A 332 2.07 -14.77 13.76
N GLU A 333 2.45 -14.10 14.86
CA GLU A 333 1.55 -13.55 15.87
C GLU A 333 0.69 -12.37 15.38
N VAL A 334 1.07 -11.75 14.27
CA VAL A 334 0.33 -10.65 13.62
C VAL A 334 -0.11 -11.00 12.19
N ALA A 335 -0.04 -12.28 11.83
CA ALA A 335 -0.41 -12.72 10.51
C ALA A 335 -1.93 -12.64 10.24
N LYS A 336 -2.28 -12.49 8.98
CA LYS A 336 -3.66 -12.43 8.51
C LYS A 336 -4.02 -13.74 7.84
N VAL A 337 -5.20 -14.24 8.19
CA VAL A 337 -5.84 -15.35 7.49
C VAL A 337 -7.25 -14.90 7.13
N TYR A 338 -7.63 -15.10 5.88
CA TYR A 338 -8.99 -14.83 5.43
C TYR A 338 -9.33 -15.67 4.21
N ASN A 339 -10.63 -15.85 3.97
CA ASN A 339 -11.13 -16.59 2.82
C ASN A 339 -11.62 -15.64 1.74
N VAL A 340 -11.24 -15.89 0.49
CA VAL A 340 -11.86 -15.26 -0.68
C VAL A 340 -12.88 -16.25 -1.25
N ILE A 341 -14.11 -15.77 -1.44
CA ILE A 341 -15.21 -16.61 -1.93
C ILE A 341 -15.41 -16.37 -3.42
N GLU A 342 -15.33 -17.42 -4.21
CA GLU A 342 -15.71 -17.47 -5.61
C GLU A 342 -17.02 -18.27 -5.74
N LYS A 343 -17.94 -17.78 -6.59
CA LYS A 343 -19.24 -18.41 -6.79
C LYS A 343 -19.48 -18.71 -8.26
N ASP A 344 -19.92 -19.93 -8.54
CA ASP A 344 -20.45 -20.33 -9.85
C ASP A 344 -21.90 -20.77 -9.70
N ILE A 345 -22.77 -20.33 -10.61
CA ILE A 345 -24.23 -20.47 -10.47
C ILE A 345 -24.79 -21.18 -11.69
N VAL A 346 -25.45 -22.32 -11.46
CA VAL A 346 -26.13 -23.09 -12.50
C VAL A 346 -27.59 -23.30 -12.09
N THR A 347 -28.50 -23.18 -13.04
CA THR A 347 -29.94 -23.34 -12.79
C THR A 347 -30.53 -24.43 -13.68
N SER A 348 -31.37 -25.28 -13.09
CA SER A 348 -32.18 -26.27 -13.78
C SER A 348 -33.67 -26.05 -13.53
N ARG A 349 -34.51 -26.48 -14.47
CA ARG A 349 -35.97 -26.35 -14.40
C ARG A 349 -36.62 -27.69 -14.70
N ASN A 350 -37.65 -28.02 -13.94
CA ASN A 350 -38.49 -29.18 -14.20
C ASN A 350 -39.93 -28.71 -14.51
N THR A 351 -40.31 -28.84 -15.78
CA THR A 351 -41.65 -28.47 -16.26
C THR A 351 -42.69 -29.57 -16.09
N SER A 352 -42.27 -30.77 -15.65
CA SER A 352 -43.19 -31.87 -15.36
C SER A 352 -44.13 -31.49 -14.22
N TYR A 353 -45.40 -31.85 -14.37
CA TYR A 353 -46.43 -31.62 -13.35
C TYR A 353 -46.41 -32.66 -12.23
N THR A 354 -45.82 -33.83 -12.46
CA THR A 354 -45.98 -35.00 -11.57
C THR A 354 -44.71 -35.77 -11.28
N LYS A 355 -43.63 -35.55 -12.04
CA LYS A 355 -42.38 -36.32 -11.91
C LYS A 355 -41.23 -35.44 -11.50
N GLU A 356 -40.49 -35.87 -10.48
CA GLU A 356 -39.18 -35.33 -10.13
C GLU A 356 -38.17 -35.65 -11.25
N ASP A 357 -37.25 -34.73 -11.50
CA ASP A 357 -36.15 -34.90 -12.45
C ASP A 357 -34.82 -34.86 -11.71
N THR A 358 -33.84 -35.64 -12.15
CA THR A 358 -32.48 -35.63 -11.59
C THR A 358 -31.54 -35.12 -12.65
N VAL A 359 -30.97 -33.94 -12.40
CA VAL A 359 -30.07 -33.28 -13.34
C VAL A 359 -28.67 -33.21 -12.74
N THR A 360 -27.68 -33.68 -13.50
CA THR A 360 -26.27 -33.51 -13.15
C THR A 360 -25.81 -32.14 -13.64
N LEU A 361 -25.50 -31.26 -12.70
CA LEU A 361 -24.98 -29.93 -12.98
C LEU A 361 -23.46 -29.95 -12.96
N LYS A 362 -22.87 -29.33 -13.98
CA LYS A 362 -21.43 -29.17 -14.15
C LYS A 362 -21.00 -27.80 -13.67
N PHE A 363 -20.02 -27.75 -12.79
CA PHE A 363 -19.40 -26.52 -12.30
C PHE A 363 -17.92 -26.50 -12.65
N SER A 364 -17.39 -25.30 -12.87
CA SER A 364 -15.96 -25.08 -13.11
C SER A 364 -15.43 -24.11 -12.07
N HIS A 365 -14.36 -24.47 -11.38
CA HIS A 365 -13.68 -23.56 -10.45
C HIS A 365 -12.18 -23.68 -10.59
N LYS A 366 -11.47 -22.62 -10.21
CA LYS A 366 -10.01 -22.63 -10.15
C LYS A 366 -9.56 -23.20 -8.82
N LYS A 367 -8.56 -24.07 -8.81
CA LYS A 367 -7.72 -24.33 -7.65
C LYS A 367 -6.42 -23.56 -7.84
N SER A 368 -6.10 -22.68 -6.90
CA SER A 368 -4.93 -21.81 -6.97
C SER A 368 -4.05 -22.07 -5.77
N ASN A 369 -2.76 -22.36 -5.99
CA ASN A 369 -1.72 -22.26 -4.99
C ASN A 369 -0.79 -21.15 -5.42
N SER A 370 -0.53 -20.19 -4.54
CA SER A 370 0.35 -19.08 -4.87
C SER A 370 1.27 -18.75 -3.73
N LYS A 371 2.50 -18.35 -4.07
CA LYS A 371 3.50 -17.85 -3.13
C LYS A 371 4.01 -16.53 -3.65
N THR A 372 3.86 -15.48 -2.85
CA THR A 372 4.46 -14.17 -3.12
C THR A 372 5.28 -13.79 -1.91
N ILE A 373 6.53 -13.40 -2.15
CA ILE A 373 7.40 -12.84 -1.11
C ILE A 373 7.97 -11.52 -1.61
N GLY A 374 7.90 -10.48 -0.80
CA GLY A 374 8.38 -9.17 -1.19
C GLY A 374 8.43 -8.20 -0.02
N GLY A 375 8.92 -6.99 -0.30
CA GLY A 375 8.99 -5.88 0.64
C GLY A 375 8.19 -4.67 0.13
N SER A 376 8.48 -3.50 0.66
CA SER A 376 7.70 -2.29 0.39
C SER A 376 7.94 -1.62 -0.95
N VAL A 377 8.97 -2.01 -1.71
CA VAL A 377 9.27 -1.44 -3.04
C VAL A 377 8.06 -1.63 -3.96
N SER A 378 7.57 -0.51 -4.49
CA SER A 378 6.33 -0.48 -5.28
C SER A 378 6.53 -0.88 -6.74
N LEU A 379 7.77 -0.84 -7.24
CA LEU A 379 8.13 -1.12 -8.62
C LEU A 379 8.60 -2.58 -8.76
N LYS A 380 8.18 -3.25 -9.84
CA LYS A 380 8.71 -4.58 -10.20
C LYS A 380 9.90 -4.39 -11.12
N LEU A 381 11.09 -4.60 -10.56
CA LEU A 381 12.36 -4.44 -11.26
C LEU A 381 12.97 -5.82 -11.50
N GLY A 382 13.76 -5.97 -12.57
CA GLY A 382 14.27 -7.27 -13.01
C GLY A 382 15.02 -8.05 -11.91
N ALA A 383 15.09 -9.37 -12.08
CA ALA A 383 15.63 -10.30 -11.09
C ALA A 383 17.15 -10.11 -10.88
N LYS A 384 17.53 -9.31 -9.89
CA LYS A 384 18.90 -9.21 -9.35
C LYS A 384 19.01 -9.69 -7.90
N ALA A 385 17.92 -10.23 -7.35
CA ALA A 385 17.85 -10.68 -5.96
C ALA A 385 17.95 -12.20 -5.87
N THR A 386 18.87 -12.68 -5.03
CA THR A 386 18.98 -14.08 -4.63
C THR A 386 18.35 -14.23 -3.25
N LEU A 387 17.45 -15.21 -3.13
CA LEU A 387 16.71 -15.51 -1.91
C LEU A 387 16.94 -16.96 -1.50
N LYS A 388 17.31 -17.17 -0.24
CA LYS A 388 17.36 -18.51 0.37
C LYS A 388 16.33 -18.58 1.49
N LEU A 389 15.36 -19.48 1.34
CA LEU A 389 14.33 -19.75 2.34
C LEU A 389 14.63 -21.10 2.99
N ASP A 390 14.62 -21.14 4.32
CA ASP A 390 14.72 -22.40 5.07
C ASP A 390 13.33 -22.94 5.43
N VAL A 391 12.34 -22.05 5.61
CA VAL A 391 10.94 -22.38 5.89
C VAL A 391 10.00 -21.37 5.21
N ILE A 392 8.77 -21.79 4.94
CA ILE A 392 7.69 -20.92 4.48
C ILE A 392 6.43 -21.08 5.36
N PRO A 393 5.65 -20.02 5.58
CA PRO A 393 4.37 -20.15 6.27
C PRO A 393 3.36 -20.97 5.47
N THR A 394 2.67 -21.87 6.14
CA THR A 394 1.55 -22.67 5.64
C THR A 394 0.34 -22.48 6.54
N PHE A 395 -0.85 -22.62 5.97
CA PHE A 395 -2.13 -22.48 6.65
C PHE A 395 -2.81 -23.84 6.76
N LEU A 396 -2.92 -24.36 7.99
CA LEU A 396 -3.61 -25.61 8.28
C LEU A 396 -4.64 -25.37 9.40
N GLY A 397 -5.92 -25.65 9.12
CA GLY A 397 -6.96 -25.72 10.15
C GLY A 397 -7.21 -24.43 10.97
N GLY A 398 -6.89 -23.25 10.45
CA GLY A 398 -7.07 -21.98 11.18
C GLY A 398 -5.81 -21.43 11.85
N GLN A 399 -4.69 -22.15 11.81
CA GLN A 399 -3.40 -21.70 12.35
C GLN A 399 -2.34 -21.63 11.26
N ILE A 400 -1.36 -20.75 11.48
CA ILE A 400 -0.19 -20.63 10.63
C ILE A 400 0.93 -21.46 11.23
N GLU A 401 1.43 -22.40 10.44
CA GLU A 401 2.59 -23.23 10.76
C GLU A 401 3.74 -22.87 9.83
N LEU A 402 4.98 -23.17 10.23
CA LEU A 402 6.15 -23.01 9.37
C LEU A 402 6.53 -24.38 8.81
N SER A 403 6.42 -24.53 7.50
CA SER A 403 6.79 -25.75 6.79
C SER A 403 8.24 -25.66 6.28
N ALA A 404 9.01 -26.72 6.51
CA ALA A 404 10.38 -26.89 6.01
C ALA A 404 10.42 -27.46 4.57
N GLU A 405 9.27 -27.59 3.89
CA GLU A 405 9.17 -28.30 2.61
C GLU A 405 9.76 -27.59 1.39
N LEU A 406 10.44 -26.44 1.55
CA LEU A 406 10.96 -25.70 0.41
C LEU A 406 12.48 -25.45 0.48
N THR A 407 13.27 -26.41 -0.02
CA THR A 407 14.60 -26.12 -0.59
C THR A 407 14.43 -25.65 -2.04
N GLY A 408 13.83 -24.48 -2.25
CA GLY A 408 13.56 -23.93 -3.57
C GLY A 408 13.87 -22.43 -3.69
N THR A 409 14.36 -22.00 -4.85
CA THR A 409 14.61 -20.59 -5.16
C THR A 409 13.30 -19.88 -5.49
N VAL A 410 12.77 -19.09 -4.55
CA VAL A 410 11.65 -18.18 -4.81
C VAL A 410 12.21 -16.84 -5.30
N GLN A 411 11.60 -16.26 -6.33
CA GLN A 411 12.02 -14.95 -6.83
C GLN A 411 11.39 -13.83 -5.98
N TRP A 412 12.21 -12.86 -5.58
CA TRP A 412 11.75 -11.74 -4.75
C TRP A 412 10.87 -10.78 -5.56
N GLY A 413 9.72 -10.39 -4.99
CA GLY A 413 8.78 -9.45 -5.61
C GLY A 413 7.94 -10.06 -6.73
N THR A 414 8.02 -11.37 -6.95
CA THR A 414 7.21 -12.10 -7.92
C THR A 414 6.25 -13.07 -7.23
N THR A 415 5.13 -13.32 -7.90
CA THR A 415 4.15 -14.30 -7.49
C THR A 415 4.37 -15.58 -8.30
N ASP A 416 4.74 -16.65 -7.61
CA ASP A 416 4.69 -17.99 -8.17
C ASP A 416 3.25 -18.49 -8.02
N LEU A 417 2.49 -18.49 -9.11
CA LEU A 417 1.08 -18.91 -9.14
C LEU A 417 0.93 -20.19 -9.96
N THR A 418 0.37 -21.22 -9.33
CA THR A 418 -0.10 -22.42 -10.01
C THR A 418 -1.62 -22.43 -9.99
N GLU A 419 -2.25 -22.27 -11.15
CA GLU A 419 -3.70 -22.40 -11.31
C GLU A 419 -4.04 -23.70 -12.04
N LYS A 420 -5.02 -24.44 -11.53
CA LYS A 420 -5.62 -25.58 -12.23
C LYS A 420 -7.14 -25.44 -12.22
N VAL A 421 -7.73 -25.34 -13.40
CA VAL A 421 -9.19 -25.41 -13.56
C VAL A 421 -9.62 -26.84 -13.27
N THR A 422 -10.57 -27.00 -12.36
CA THR A 422 -11.14 -28.29 -11.98
C THR A 422 -12.65 -28.25 -12.24
N GLU A 423 -13.15 -29.31 -12.85
CA GLU A 423 -14.58 -29.51 -13.06
C GLU A 423 -15.15 -30.42 -11.98
N THR A 424 -16.29 -30.03 -11.42
CA THR A 424 -17.03 -30.84 -10.44
C THR A 424 -18.45 -31.03 -10.91
N MET A 425 -19.00 -32.21 -10.64
CA MET A 425 -20.37 -32.58 -10.99
C MET A 425 -21.18 -32.70 -9.71
N ASN A 426 -22.37 -32.11 -9.68
CA ASN A 426 -23.32 -32.27 -8.59
C ASN A 426 -24.67 -32.74 -9.15
N ALA A 427 -25.13 -33.90 -8.72
CA ALA A 427 -26.44 -34.43 -9.11
C ALA A 427 -27.50 -33.91 -8.14
N VAL A 428 -28.48 -33.16 -8.68
CA VAL A 428 -29.56 -32.59 -7.87
C VAL A 428 -30.92 -33.01 -8.39
N LYS A 429 -31.81 -33.27 -7.43
CA LYS A 429 -33.22 -33.54 -7.68
C LYS A 429 -34.00 -32.23 -7.76
N VAL A 430 -34.81 -32.09 -8.81
CA VAL A 430 -35.65 -30.92 -9.09
C VAL A 430 -37.11 -31.36 -9.05
N ALA A 431 -37.86 -30.84 -8.08
CA ALA A 431 -39.26 -31.21 -7.89
C ALA A 431 -40.12 -30.83 -9.12
N PRO A 432 -41.30 -31.46 -9.31
CA PRO A 432 -42.24 -31.05 -10.35
C PRO A 432 -42.57 -29.56 -10.24
N ARG A 433 -42.63 -28.86 -11.38
CA ARG A 433 -42.99 -27.43 -11.46
C ARG A 433 -42.09 -26.50 -10.65
N THR A 434 -40.81 -26.84 -10.47
CA THR A 434 -39.84 -25.96 -9.81
C THR A 434 -38.63 -25.61 -10.68
N ARG A 435 -38.03 -24.47 -10.36
CA ARG A 435 -36.69 -24.04 -10.78
C ARG A 435 -35.76 -24.21 -9.59
N LYS A 436 -34.66 -24.94 -9.79
CA LYS A 436 -33.62 -25.13 -8.79
C LYS A 436 -32.34 -24.44 -9.24
N THR A 437 -31.86 -23.51 -8.43
CA THR A 437 -30.59 -22.81 -8.61
C THR A 437 -29.59 -23.39 -7.63
N VAL A 438 -28.47 -23.87 -8.14
CA VAL A 438 -27.37 -24.42 -7.36
C VAL A 438 -26.17 -23.49 -7.52
N THR A 439 -25.61 -23.07 -6.40
CA THR A 439 -24.43 -22.21 -6.34
C THR A 439 -23.26 -23.01 -5.78
N LEU A 440 -22.22 -23.24 -6.58
CA LEU A 440 -20.93 -23.70 -6.06
C LEU A 440 -20.25 -22.52 -5.36
N VAL A 441 -19.79 -22.74 -4.14
CA VAL A 441 -19.07 -21.77 -3.32
C VAL A 441 -17.66 -22.31 -3.06
N ALA A 442 -16.67 -21.76 -3.76
CA ALA A 442 -15.26 -22.08 -3.54
C ALA A 442 -14.66 -21.05 -2.57
N LYS A 443 -14.11 -21.50 -1.45
CA LYS A 443 -13.42 -20.65 -0.47
C LYS A 443 -11.92 -20.87 -0.59
N HIS A 444 -11.20 -19.82 -0.97
CA HIS A 444 -9.75 -19.79 -1.08
C HIS A 444 -9.14 -19.24 0.21
N GLY A 445 -8.45 -20.07 0.98
CA GLY A 445 -7.73 -19.66 2.17
C GLY A 445 -6.46 -18.89 1.82
N ILE A 446 -6.42 -17.61 2.16
CA ILE A 446 -5.28 -16.71 1.95
C ILE A 446 -4.62 -16.43 3.30
N CYS A 447 -3.29 -16.52 3.35
CA CYS A 447 -2.49 -16.04 4.46
C CYS A 447 -1.58 -14.88 4.04
N GLU A 448 -1.46 -13.87 4.89
CA GLU A 448 -0.47 -12.80 4.76
C GLU A 448 0.35 -12.71 6.05
N VAL A 449 1.65 -12.98 5.99
CA VAL A 449 2.54 -13.07 7.15
C VAL A 449 3.62 -12.00 7.04
N PRO A 450 3.63 -10.99 7.92
CA PRO A 450 4.73 -10.05 8.01
C PRO A 450 6.03 -10.73 8.40
N PHE A 451 7.15 -10.25 7.89
CA PHE A 451 8.47 -10.76 8.27
C PHE A 451 9.52 -9.66 8.28
N SER A 452 10.61 -9.93 9.01
CA SER A 452 11.82 -9.14 8.99
C SER A 452 12.94 -9.91 8.33
N TYR A 453 13.87 -9.21 7.69
CA TYR A 453 14.94 -9.85 6.93
C TYR A 453 16.18 -8.98 6.87
N THR A 454 17.31 -9.61 6.58
CA THR A 454 18.57 -8.92 6.34
C THR A 454 18.80 -8.84 4.83
N ARG A 455 18.97 -7.60 4.33
CA ARG A 455 19.28 -7.28 2.94
C ARG A 455 20.76 -6.93 2.82
N ARG A 456 21.46 -7.55 1.88
CA ARG A 456 22.84 -7.21 1.51
C ARG A 456 22.89 -6.83 0.03
N ASP A 457 23.18 -5.56 -0.25
CA ASP A 457 23.24 -5.03 -1.60
C ASP A 457 24.70 -4.78 -2.03
N TYR A 458 25.08 -5.36 -3.16
CA TYR A 458 26.36 -5.11 -3.83
C TYR A 458 26.16 -3.99 -4.85
N LEU A 459 26.67 -2.81 -4.53
CA LEU A 459 26.47 -1.60 -5.32
C LEU A 459 27.70 -1.33 -6.19
N ARG A 460 27.49 -0.84 -7.42
CA ARG A 460 28.59 -0.54 -8.34
C ARG A 460 29.52 0.58 -7.87
N ASN A 461 28.99 1.50 -7.08
CA ASN A 461 29.69 2.70 -6.60
C ASN A 461 30.30 2.53 -5.20
N LYS A 462 30.23 1.33 -4.58
CA LYS A 462 30.78 1.06 -3.25
C LYS A 462 31.65 -0.20 -3.27
N ARG A 463 32.74 -0.16 -2.50
CA ARG A 463 33.63 -1.31 -2.34
C ARG A 463 33.04 -2.38 -1.43
N GLU A 464 32.44 -1.94 -0.32
CA GLU A 464 31.80 -2.81 0.66
C GLU A 464 30.29 -2.88 0.38
N PRO A 465 29.66 -4.05 0.61
CA PRO A 465 28.22 -4.17 0.46
C PRO A 465 27.47 -3.39 1.54
N GLU A 466 26.29 -2.89 1.21
CA GLU A 466 25.38 -2.32 2.20
C GLU A 466 24.55 -3.42 2.85
N ILE A 467 24.55 -3.47 4.18
CA ILE A 467 23.78 -4.45 4.96
C ILE A 467 22.76 -3.72 5.81
N LYS A 468 21.48 -4.10 5.70
CA LYS A 468 20.38 -3.50 6.46
C LYS A 468 19.42 -4.57 6.97
N ARG A 469 18.95 -4.42 8.21
CA ARG A 469 17.78 -5.14 8.73
C ARG A 469 16.54 -4.36 8.33
N LEU A 470 15.58 -5.03 7.69
CA LEU A 470 14.32 -4.46 7.23
C LEU A 470 13.15 -5.21 7.87
N HIS A 471 12.05 -4.49 8.06
CA HIS A 471 10.85 -4.95 8.78
C HIS A 471 9.58 -4.78 7.95
N ASP A 472 9.74 -4.64 6.64
CA ASP A 472 8.67 -4.32 5.68
C ASP A 472 8.28 -5.52 4.80
N GLY A 473 8.78 -6.71 5.12
CA GLY A 473 8.52 -7.94 4.39
C GLY A 473 7.09 -8.45 4.57
N ILE A 474 6.46 -8.90 3.49
CA ILE A 474 5.16 -9.58 3.52
C ILE A 474 5.25 -10.86 2.67
N TYR A 475 4.94 -11.99 3.30
CA TYR A 475 4.66 -13.24 2.62
C TYR A 475 3.16 -13.33 2.37
N LYS A 476 2.76 -13.73 1.16
CA LYS A 476 1.36 -14.00 0.82
C LYS A 476 1.24 -15.38 0.19
N GLY A 477 0.44 -16.23 0.84
CA GLY A 477 0.17 -17.60 0.42
C GLY A 477 -1.32 -17.81 0.08
N ILE A 478 -1.61 -18.64 -0.92
CA ILE A 478 -2.94 -19.25 -1.10
C ILE A 478 -2.74 -20.75 -0.93
N ASP A 479 -3.37 -21.35 0.08
CA ASP A 479 -2.99 -22.70 0.54
C ASP A 479 -4.11 -23.75 0.40
N SER A 480 -5.37 -23.34 0.37
CA SER A 480 -6.49 -24.29 0.29
C SER A 480 -7.70 -23.74 -0.46
N THR A 481 -8.39 -24.62 -1.19
CA THR A 481 -9.70 -24.36 -1.80
C THR A 481 -10.71 -25.35 -1.21
N GLU A 482 -11.58 -24.87 -0.32
CA GLU A 482 -12.75 -25.63 0.18
C GLU A 482 -13.94 -25.39 -0.76
N ILE A 483 -14.74 -26.41 -1.05
CA ILE A 483 -15.90 -26.31 -1.96
C ILE A 483 -17.16 -26.69 -1.21
N ASP A 484 -18.19 -25.86 -1.34
CA ASP A 484 -19.52 -26.10 -0.82
C ASP A 484 -20.59 -25.87 -1.90
N TYR A 485 -21.81 -26.37 -1.70
CA TYR A 485 -22.94 -26.20 -2.60
C TYR A 485 -24.15 -25.64 -1.85
N ASP A 486 -24.63 -24.46 -2.27
CA ASP A 486 -25.87 -23.88 -1.80
C ASP A 486 -26.99 -24.10 -2.83
N THR A 487 -28.20 -24.41 -2.36
CA THR A 487 -29.34 -24.73 -3.23
C THR A 487 -30.57 -23.90 -2.88
N LYS A 488 -31.16 -23.27 -3.89
CA LYS A 488 -32.42 -22.53 -3.79
C LYS A 488 -33.45 -23.11 -4.75
N GLU A 489 -34.68 -23.28 -4.28
CA GLU A 489 -35.77 -23.83 -5.08
C GLU A 489 -36.96 -22.87 -5.10
N GLU A 490 -37.53 -22.65 -6.29
CA GLU A 490 -38.62 -21.70 -6.52
C GLU A 490 -39.68 -22.33 -7.45
N PRO A 491 -40.98 -22.09 -7.23
CA PRO A 491 -42.03 -22.60 -8.12
C PRO A 491 -41.99 -21.91 -9.50
N LEU A 492 -42.33 -22.66 -10.55
CA LEU A 492 -42.51 -22.13 -11.90
C LEU A 492 -43.83 -21.36 -12.04
N PRO A 493 -43.89 -20.29 -12.85
CA PRO A 493 -45.13 -19.58 -13.15
C PRO A 493 -46.20 -20.51 -13.71
N ALA A 494 -47.47 -20.32 -13.32
CA ALA A 494 -48.59 -21.15 -13.77
C ALA A 494 -48.78 -21.20 -15.30
N SER A 495 -48.15 -20.28 -16.05
CA SER A 495 -48.21 -20.16 -17.50
C SER A 495 -47.03 -20.79 -18.26
N ASP A 496 -46.03 -21.34 -17.56
CA ASP A 496 -44.86 -22.01 -18.16
C ASP A 496 -45.07 -23.51 -18.36
#